data_AF-A0AAV9A562-F1
#
_entry.id   AF-A0AAV9A562-F1
#
_cell.length_a   1.000
_cell.length_b   1.000
_cell.length_c   1.000
_cell.angle_alpha   90.00
_cell.angle_beta   90.00
_cell.angle_gamma   90.00
#
_symmetry.space_group_name_H-M   'P 1'
#
loop_
_entity.id
_entity.type
_entity.pdbx_description
1 polymer ?
#
loop_
_entity_poly.entity_id
_entity_poly.type
_entity_poly.pdbx_seq_one_letter_code
_entity_poly.pdbx_strand_id
1 'polypeptide(L)'
;MFGTICWRLGSKRETQQDIFNAMGSMYAAVLFIGITNATAVQPVVSIERFVSYRERVAGMYSALPFAFAQVAIEFPYVLIQTLFYGTIFYSLAAFEWSATKFLWYMFFMYFTLLYYTFFGMMTISITPNHNVAPIIAAPFYTLWNLFSGFMITHKRLPGWWRWYYWANPMAWSLYGLLTSQFGDVDEPMKLADGVSTIRVGTFLEEHFGFRHDRLFFVGFMVVGFSMIFAVIFAFAIRYLNFQRR
;
A
#
# COMPACT_ATOMS: atom_id res chain seq x y z
N MET A 1 -10.51 -15.56 -1.60
CA MET A 1 -10.11 -15.75 -3.01
C MET A 1 -8.59 -15.69 -3.20
N PHE A 2 -7.89 -14.59 -2.88
CA PHE A 2 -6.44 -14.52 -3.10
C PHE A 2 -5.62 -15.54 -2.29
N GLY A 3 -5.96 -15.75 -1.01
CA GLY A 3 -5.24 -16.74 -0.19
C GLY A 3 -5.41 -18.20 -0.66
N THR A 4 -6.50 -18.53 -1.37
CA THR A 4 -6.69 -19.87 -1.95
C THR A 4 -5.94 -20.03 -3.28
N ILE A 5 -5.79 -18.94 -4.05
CA ILE A 5 -4.99 -18.92 -5.30
C ILE A 5 -3.49 -18.97 -4.97
N CYS A 6 -3.08 -18.28 -3.90
CA CYS A 6 -1.69 -18.13 -3.47
C CYS A 6 -1.29 -19.14 -2.38
N TRP A 7 -1.96 -20.29 -2.34
CA TRP A 7 -1.81 -21.28 -1.29
C TRP A 7 -0.37 -21.79 -1.22
N ARG A 8 0.26 -21.66 -0.03
CA ARG A 8 1.64 -22.11 0.24
C ARG A 8 2.72 -21.55 -0.68
N LEU A 9 2.52 -20.36 -1.26
CA LEU A 9 3.57 -19.71 -2.05
C LEU A 9 4.72 -19.17 -1.19
N GLY A 10 4.47 -18.84 0.08
CA GLY A 10 5.48 -18.31 1.00
C GLY A 10 6.48 -19.35 1.53
N SER A 11 6.12 -20.64 1.50
CA SER A 11 6.98 -21.72 1.97
C SER A 11 7.90 -22.29 0.89
N LYS A 12 7.67 -21.96 -0.39
CA LYS A 12 8.49 -22.43 -1.52
C LYS A 12 9.55 -21.38 -1.82
N ARG A 13 10.83 -21.76 -1.72
CA ARG A 13 11.98 -20.84 -1.88
C ARG A 13 13.12 -21.43 -2.73
N GLU A 14 12.90 -22.61 -3.32
CA GLU A 14 13.97 -23.37 -3.98
C GLU A 14 14.34 -22.82 -5.35
N THR A 15 13.38 -22.20 -6.04
CA THR A 15 13.56 -21.68 -7.40
C THR A 15 13.29 -20.18 -7.46
N GLN A 16 13.99 -19.47 -8.33
CA GLN A 16 13.72 -18.06 -8.65
C GLN A 16 12.23 -17.80 -8.96
N GLN A 17 11.56 -18.73 -9.64
CA GLN A 17 10.12 -18.64 -9.93
C GLN A 17 9.26 -18.64 -8.67
N ASP A 18 9.64 -19.38 -7.62
CA ASP A 18 8.88 -19.41 -6.37
C ASP A 18 8.94 -18.07 -5.64
N ILE A 19 10.10 -17.40 -5.66
CA ILE A 19 10.26 -16.05 -5.13
C ILE A 19 9.41 -15.03 -5.91
N PHE A 20 9.38 -15.12 -7.24
CA PHE A 20 8.49 -14.29 -8.05
C PHE A 20 7.01 -14.57 -7.79
N ASN A 21 6.63 -15.83 -7.57
CA ASN A 21 5.25 -16.19 -7.23
C ASN A 21 4.85 -15.63 -5.85
N ALA A 22 5.72 -15.76 -4.85
CA ALA A 22 5.52 -15.18 -3.54
C ALA A 22 5.39 -13.65 -3.62
N MET A 23 6.30 -12.99 -4.35
CA MET A 23 6.23 -11.55 -4.60
C MET A 23 4.96 -11.13 -5.32
N GLY A 24 4.60 -11.83 -6.39
CA GLY A 24 3.38 -11.59 -7.16
C GLY A 24 2.12 -11.77 -6.31
N SER A 25 2.13 -12.72 -5.37
CA SER A 25 1.03 -12.92 -4.43
C SER A 25 0.86 -11.76 -3.46
N MET A 26 1.95 -11.27 -2.84
CA MET A 26 1.92 -10.11 -1.94
C MET A 26 1.46 -8.87 -2.70
N TYR A 27 1.98 -8.69 -3.91
CA TYR A 27 1.62 -7.61 -4.81
C TYR A 27 0.14 -7.60 -5.15
N ALA A 28 -0.40 -8.72 -5.64
CA ALA A 28 -1.80 -8.83 -6.02
C ALA A 28 -2.72 -8.65 -4.80
N ALA A 29 -2.35 -9.23 -3.65
CA ALA A 29 -3.10 -9.10 -2.41
C ALA A 29 -3.21 -7.63 -2.00
N VAL A 30 -2.08 -6.94 -1.86
CA VAL A 30 -1.98 -5.54 -1.45
C VAL A 30 -2.74 -4.61 -2.40
N LEU A 31 -2.52 -4.76 -3.70
CA LEU A 31 -3.19 -3.92 -4.69
C LEU A 31 -4.71 -4.08 -4.66
N PHE A 32 -5.18 -5.33 -4.60
CA PHE A 32 -6.60 -5.60 -4.62
C PHE A 32 -7.30 -5.03 -3.40
N ILE A 33 -6.78 -5.33 -2.20
CA ILE A 33 -7.39 -4.83 -0.95
C ILE A 33 -7.24 -3.31 -0.82
N GLY A 34 -6.10 -2.75 -1.24
CA GLY A 34 -5.82 -1.33 -1.21
C GLY A 34 -6.76 -0.53 -2.10
N ILE A 35 -6.91 -0.92 -3.37
CA ILE A 35 -7.84 -0.25 -4.30
C ILE A 35 -9.27 -0.38 -3.80
N THR A 36 -9.67 -1.56 -3.30
CA THR A 36 -11.03 -1.79 -2.77
C THR A 36 -11.33 -0.88 -1.58
N ASN A 37 -10.39 -0.70 -0.65
CA ASN A 37 -10.55 0.22 0.48
C ASN A 37 -10.66 1.67 0.03
N ALA A 38 -9.79 2.08 -0.90
CA ALA A 38 -9.77 3.42 -1.43
C ALA A 38 -11.05 3.77 -2.21
N THR A 39 -11.71 2.81 -2.86
CA THR A 39 -13.00 3.03 -3.52
C THR A 39 -14.18 2.95 -2.55
N ALA A 40 -14.11 2.10 -1.52
CA ALA A 40 -15.18 1.96 -0.52
C ALA A 40 -15.37 3.21 0.34
N VAL A 41 -14.29 3.95 0.63
CA VAL A 41 -14.35 5.18 1.47
C VAL A 41 -14.95 6.38 0.72
N GLN A 42 -14.85 6.44 -0.61
CA GLN A 42 -15.30 7.58 -1.42
C GLN A 42 -16.80 7.93 -1.26
N PRO A 43 -17.75 6.99 -1.35
CA PRO A 43 -19.17 7.32 -1.18
C PRO A 43 -19.49 7.77 0.25
N VAL A 44 -18.85 7.18 1.27
CA VAL A 44 -19.05 7.53 2.68
C VAL A 44 -18.66 8.99 2.92
N VAL A 45 -17.43 9.35 2.54
CA VAL A 45 -16.92 10.72 2.68
C VAL A 45 -17.70 11.72 1.83
N SER A 46 -18.22 11.31 0.67
CA SER A 46 -19.07 12.17 -0.17
C SER A 46 -20.36 12.58 0.56
N ILE A 47 -21.00 11.64 1.27
CA ILE A 47 -22.23 11.90 2.04
C ILE A 47 -21.92 12.78 3.25
N GLU A 48 -20.88 12.44 4.00
CA GLU A 48 -20.48 13.19 5.20
C GLU A 48 -20.06 14.62 4.87
N ARG A 49 -19.40 14.85 3.73
CA ARG A 49 -19.05 16.18 3.24
C ARG A 49 -20.29 17.05 3.01
N PHE A 50 -21.36 16.49 2.45
CA PHE A 50 -22.60 17.24 2.21
C PHE A 50 -23.25 17.70 3.53
N VAL A 51 -23.28 16.81 4.52
CA VAL A 51 -23.75 17.13 5.87
C VAL A 51 -22.87 18.21 6.49
N SER A 52 -21.54 18.08 6.37
CA SER A 52 -20.59 19.04 6.90
C SER A 52 -20.75 20.44 6.33
N TYR A 53 -21.02 20.58 5.04
CA TYR A 53 -21.27 21.91 4.47
C TYR A 53 -22.50 22.58 5.07
N ARG A 54 -23.58 21.84 5.33
CA ARG A 54 -24.79 22.37 6.00
C ARG A 54 -24.51 22.79 7.44
N GLU A 55 -23.80 21.97 8.20
CA GLU A 55 -23.47 22.23 9.61
C GLU A 55 -22.47 23.39 9.77
N ARG A 56 -21.57 23.58 8.81
CA ARG A 56 -20.67 24.73 8.74
C ARG A 56 -21.43 26.04 8.52
N VAL A 57 -22.44 26.04 7.64
CA VAL A 57 -23.29 27.23 7.41
C VAL A 57 -24.10 27.56 8.67
N ALA A 58 -24.50 26.56 9.45
CA ALA A 58 -25.15 26.74 10.74
C ALA A 58 -24.19 27.16 11.88
N GLY A 59 -22.89 27.27 11.62
CA GLY A 59 -21.89 27.71 12.60
C GLY A 59 -21.52 26.67 13.67
N MET A 60 -21.81 25.37 13.45
CA MET A 60 -21.59 24.34 14.48
C MET A 60 -20.10 23.98 14.67
N TYR A 61 -19.33 23.87 13.60
CA TYR A 61 -17.89 23.57 13.64
C TYR A 61 -17.17 24.00 12.36
N SER A 62 -15.83 24.04 12.39
CA SER A 62 -14.98 24.42 11.25
C SER A 62 -14.46 23.24 10.44
N ALA A 63 -13.87 23.50 9.27
CA ALA A 63 -13.50 22.46 8.31
C ALA A 63 -12.43 21.47 8.79
N LEU A 64 -11.47 21.96 9.58
CA LEU A 64 -10.31 21.17 10.00
C LEU A 64 -10.64 20.15 11.10
N PRO A 65 -11.38 20.50 12.18
CA PRO A 65 -11.85 19.51 13.16
C PRO A 65 -12.60 18.35 12.53
N PHE A 66 -13.43 18.61 11.52
CA PHE A 66 -14.12 17.57 10.75
C PHE A 66 -13.16 16.65 10.01
N ALA A 67 -12.20 17.21 9.26
CA ALA A 67 -11.22 16.41 8.54
C ALA A 67 -10.34 15.57 9.49
N PHE A 68 -9.92 16.12 10.62
CA PHE A 68 -9.17 15.37 11.63
C PHE A 68 -10.00 14.27 12.28
N ALA A 69 -11.28 14.49 12.55
CA ALA A 69 -12.18 13.47 13.08
C ALA A 69 -12.35 12.30 12.09
N GLN A 70 -12.54 12.60 10.80
CA GLN A 70 -12.60 11.57 9.74
C GLN A 70 -11.29 10.79 9.61
N VAL A 71 -10.14 11.46 9.65
CA VAL A 71 -8.85 10.76 9.62
C VAL A 71 -8.64 9.90 10.87
N ALA A 72 -9.06 10.40 12.05
CA ALA A 72 -8.91 9.70 13.32
C ALA A 72 -9.71 8.39 13.39
N ILE A 73 -10.94 8.36 12.86
CA ILE A 73 -11.80 7.15 12.90
C ILE A 73 -11.31 6.04 11.96
N GLU A 74 -10.56 6.39 10.92
CA GLU A 74 -10.02 5.42 9.97
C GLU A 74 -8.87 4.59 10.55
N PHE A 75 -8.07 5.13 11.49
CA PHE A 75 -7.00 4.36 12.14
C PHE A 75 -7.49 3.06 12.81
N PRO A 76 -8.47 3.09 13.75
CA PRO A 76 -8.95 1.86 14.37
C PRO A 76 -9.69 0.94 13.38
N TYR A 77 -10.41 1.51 12.41
CA TYR A 77 -11.13 0.72 11.40
C TYR A 77 -10.17 -0.08 10.52
N VAL A 78 -9.17 0.61 9.95
CA VAL A 78 -8.13 -0.01 9.11
C VAL A 78 -7.28 -0.97 9.94
N LEU A 79 -7.04 -0.70 11.22
CA LEU A 79 -6.26 -1.60 12.09
C LEU A 79 -6.96 -2.95 12.26
N ILE A 80 -8.25 -2.92 12.61
CA ILE A 80 -9.06 -4.14 12.75
C ILE A 80 -9.11 -4.90 11.43
N GLN A 81 -9.37 -4.20 10.32
CA GLN A 81 -9.40 -4.81 8.99
C GLN A 81 -8.07 -5.47 8.63
N THR A 82 -6.96 -4.79 8.93
CA THR A 82 -5.61 -5.32 8.68
C THR A 82 -5.36 -6.57 9.53
N LEU A 83 -5.73 -6.55 10.83
CA LEU A 83 -5.58 -7.71 11.71
C LEU A 83 -6.28 -8.94 11.16
N PHE A 84 -7.52 -8.81 10.70
CA PHE A 84 -8.25 -9.92 10.10
C PHE A 84 -7.66 -10.36 8.76
N TYR A 85 -7.52 -9.44 7.80
CA TYR A 85 -7.07 -9.77 6.45
C TYR A 85 -5.61 -10.25 6.43
N GLY A 86 -4.74 -9.53 7.14
CA GLY A 86 -3.32 -9.81 7.25
C GLY A 86 -3.06 -11.17 7.87
N THR A 87 -3.71 -11.50 9.00
CA THR A 87 -3.52 -12.80 9.68
C THR A 87 -4.01 -13.97 8.81
N ILE A 88 -5.17 -13.83 8.17
CA ILE A 88 -5.71 -14.86 7.27
C ILE A 88 -4.78 -15.06 6.08
N PHE A 89 -4.35 -13.98 5.41
CA PHE A 89 -3.47 -14.09 4.25
C PHE A 89 -2.11 -14.68 4.62
N TYR A 90 -1.53 -14.24 5.74
CA TYR A 90 -0.25 -14.74 6.23
C TYR A 90 -0.28 -16.25 6.48
N SER A 91 -1.38 -16.72 7.07
CA SER A 91 -1.61 -18.14 7.35
C SER A 91 -1.75 -18.97 6.07
N LEU A 92 -2.50 -18.46 5.09
CA LEU A 92 -2.77 -19.15 3.82
C LEU A 92 -1.55 -19.20 2.88
N ALA A 93 -0.76 -18.12 2.87
CA ALA A 93 0.50 -18.06 2.14
C ALA A 93 1.58 -18.97 2.75
N ALA A 94 1.39 -19.44 3.99
CA ALA A 94 2.34 -20.25 4.74
C ALA A 94 3.72 -19.57 4.88
N PHE A 95 3.72 -18.29 5.24
CA PHE A 95 4.95 -17.61 5.63
C PHE A 95 5.50 -18.15 6.94
N GLU A 96 6.76 -17.85 7.20
CA GLU A 96 7.47 -18.33 8.38
C GLU A 96 6.91 -17.71 9.66
N TRP A 97 6.45 -18.52 10.59
CA TRP A 97 5.84 -18.04 11.84
C TRP A 97 6.91 -17.57 12.84
N SER A 98 7.46 -16.38 12.61
CA SER A 98 8.28 -15.63 13.55
C SER A 98 7.55 -14.37 13.98
N ALA A 99 7.53 -14.07 15.28
CA ALA A 99 6.85 -12.90 15.82
C ALA A 99 7.36 -11.60 15.17
N THR A 100 8.66 -11.51 14.91
CA THR A 100 9.28 -10.35 14.26
C THR A 100 8.82 -10.18 12.81
N LYS A 101 8.82 -11.26 12.02
CA LYS A 101 8.37 -11.24 10.61
C LYS A 101 6.89 -10.93 10.49
N PHE A 102 6.08 -11.49 11.40
CA PHE A 102 4.65 -11.24 11.46
C PHE A 102 4.35 -9.77 11.82
N LEU A 103 5.00 -9.22 12.84
CA LEU A 103 4.80 -7.81 13.23
C LEU A 103 5.20 -6.84 12.11
N TRP A 104 6.32 -7.08 11.42
CA TRP A 104 6.71 -6.27 10.27
C TRP A 104 5.72 -6.38 9.11
N TYR A 105 5.26 -7.60 8.81
CA TYR A 105 4.22 -7.81 7.80
C TYR A 105 2.94 -7.04 8.14
N MET A 106 2.48 -7.15 9.38
CA MET A 106 1.29 -6.44 9.87
C MET A 106 1.46 -4.92 9.83
N PHE A 107 2.64 -4.41 10.18
CA PHE A 107 2.98 -3.00 10.09
C PHE A 107 2.90 -2.49 8.64
N PHE A 108 3.56 -3.16 7.70
CA PHE A 108 3.54 -2.75 6.29
C PHE A 108 2.15 -2.88 5.69
N MET A 109 1.40 -3.95 5.99
CA MET A 109 0.02 -4.11 5.54
C MET A 109 -0.88 -3.00 6.08
N TYR A 110 -0.75 -2.65 7.37
CA TYR A 110 -1.56 -1.62 8.01
C TYR A 110 -1.34 -0.24 7.39
N PHE A 111 -0.08 0.20 7.32
CA PHE A 111 0.22 1.51 6.73
C PHE A 111 -0.07 1.56 5.23
N THR A 112 0.02 0.41 4.55
CA THR A 112 -0.37 0.31 3.15
C THR A 112 -1.85 0.55 2.95
N LEU A 113 -2.69 -0.15 3.71
CA LEU A 113 -4.13 0.07 3.68
C LEU A 113 -4.49 1.49 4.08
N LEU A 114 -3.80 2.04 5.09
CA LEU A 114 -4.03 3.39 5.57
C LEU A 114 -3.76 4.46 4.50
N TYR A 115 -2.62 4.39 3.79
CA TYR A 115 -2.38 5.36 2.71
C TYR A 115 -3.36 5.20 1.56
N TYR A 116 -3.80 3.96 1.24
CA TYR A 116 -4.81 3.75 0.21
C TYR A 116 -6.15 4.39 0.59
N THR A 117 -6.60 4.20 1.83
CA THR A 117 -7.79 4.86 2.36
C THR A 117 -7.65 6.37 2.30
N PHE A 118 -6.52 6.92 2.76
CA PHE A 118 -6.28 8.36 2.73
C PHE A 118 -6.18 8.92 1.31
N PHE A 119 -5.63 8.17 0.36
CA PHE A 119 -5.66 8.52 -1.06
C PHE A 119 -7.09 8.53 -1.63
N GLY A 120 -7.92 7.56 -1.24
CA GLY A 120 -9.34 7.55 -1.57
C GLY A 120 -10.07 8.80 -1.04
N MET A 121 -9.86 9.13 0.23
CA MET A 121 -10.38 10.34 0.88
C MET A 121 -9.89 11.62 0.21
N MET A 122 -8.60 11.71 -0.09
CA MET A 122 -8.01 12.82 -0.84
C MET A 122 -8.70 12.98 -2.19
N THR A 123 -8.89 11.89 -2.94
CA THR A 123 -9.47 11.96 -4.29
C THR A 123 -10.93 12.42 -4.28
N ILE A 124 -11.75 11.98 -3.31
CA ILE A 124 -13.11 12.50 -3.18
C ILE A 124 -13.12 13.97 -2.70
N SER A 125 -12.16 14.37 -1.86
CA SER A 125 -12.09 15.75 -1.37
C SER A 125 -11.74 16.77 -2.47
N ILE A 126 -11.00 16.36 -3.51
CA ILE A 126 -10.66 17.21 -4.66
C ILE A 126 -11.68 17.13 -5.81
N THR A 127 -12.69 16.27 -5.70
CA THR A 127 -13.69 16.06 -6.75
C THR A 127 -15.11 16.38 -6.29
N PRO A 128 -15.99 16.83 -7.21
CA PRO A 128 -17.36 17.18 -6.86
C PRO A 128 -18.25 15.96 -6.60
N ASN A 129 -17.96 14.81 -7.21
CA ASN A 129 -18.83 13.63 -7.19
C ASN A 129 -18.02 12.33 -6.99
N HIS A 130 -18.56 11.40 -6.19
CA HIS A 130 -18.04 10.04 -6.00
C HIS A 130 -17.98 9.20 -7.29
N ASN A 131 -18.70 9.57 -8.35
CA ASN A 131 -18.54 8.93 -9.66
C ASN A 131 -17.28 9.41 -10.40
N VAL A 132 -16.82 10.63 -10.11
CA VAL A 132 -15.64 11.23 -10.77
C VAL A 132 -14.36 10.90 -10.00
N ALA A 133 -14.45 10.71 -8.68
CA ALA A 133 -13.29 10.36 -7.86
C ALA A 133 -12.55 9.08 -8.33
N PRO A 134 -13.22 7.94 -8.64
CA PRO A 134 -12.54 6.76 -9.17
C PRO A 134 -11.86 7.01 -10.51
N ILE A 135 -12.45 7.85 -11.37
CA ILE A 135 -11.90 8.18 -12.70
C ILE A 135 -10.58 8.92 -12.55
N ILE A 136 -10.49 9.86 -11.60
CA ILE A 136 -9.25 10.59 -11.30
C ILE A 136 -8.23 9.71 -10.59
N ALA A 137 -8.67 8.80 -9.71
CA ALA A 137 -7.77 7.86 -9.02
C ALA A 137 -7.17 6.79 -9.96
N ALA A 138 -7.92 6.35 -10.98
CA ALA A 138 -7.54 5.28 -11.89
C ALA A 138 -6.12 5.41 -12.49
N PRO A 139 -5.71 6.55 -13.11
CA PRO A 139 -4.37 6.69 -13.67
C PRO A 139 -3.27 6.58 -12.60
N PHE A 140 -3.52 7.05 -11.37
CA PHE A 140 -2.55 6.89 -10.27
C PHE A 140 -2.40 5.43 -9.86
N TYR A 141 -3.49 4.67 -9.78
CA TYR A 141 -3.41 3.23 -9.52
C TYR A 141 -2.65 2.50 -10.62
N THR A 142 -2.87 2.85 -11.89
CA THR A 142 -2.14 2.27 -13.02
C THR A 142 -0.64 2.59 -12.95
N LEU A 143 -0.27 3.83 -12.62
CA LEU A 143 1.14 4.21 -12.50
C LEU A 143 1.79 3.54 -11.28
N TRP A 144 1.10 3.47 -10.15
CA TRP A 144 1.58 2.76 -8.97
C TRP A 144 1.81 1.28 -9.26
N ASN A 145 0.88 0.65 -9.98
CA ASN A 145 0.96 -0.73 -10.45
C ASN A 145 2.23 -0.96 -11.31
N LEU A 146 2.41 -0.14 -12.35
CA LEU A 146 3.49 -0.30 -13.32
C LEU A 146 4.89 -0.07 -12.71
N PHE A 147 5.05 0.96 -11.90
CA PHE A 147 6.35 1.39 -11.35
C PHE A 147 6.58 0.93 -9.90
N SER A 148 5.92 -0.13 -9.49
CA SER A 148 6.05 -0.71 -8.16
C SER A 148 7.36 -1.45 -7.89
N GLY A 149 8.13 -1.74 -8.93
CA GLY A 149 9.32 -2.59 -8.83
C GLY A 149 9.05 -4.07 -9.10
N PHE A 150 7.78 -4.50 -9.17
CA PHE A 150 7.43 -5.87 -9.58
C PHE A 150 7.37 -6.02 -11.10
N MET A 151 6.52 -5.23 -11.78
CA MET A 151 6.37 -5.29 -13.25
C MET A 151 7.63 -4.78 -13.97
N ILE A 152 8.16 -3.65 -13.52
CA ILE A 152 9.40 -3.07 -14.02
C ILE A 152 10.34 -2.87 -12.84
N THR A 153 11.44 -3.61 -12.84
CA THR A 153 12.49 -3.51 -11.82
C THR A 153 13.16 -2.13 -11.86
N HIS A 154 13.45 -1.54 -10.69
CA HIS A 154 13.98 -0.17 -10.61
C HIS A 154 15.31 0.04 -11.39
N LYS A 155 16.15 -1.01 -11.51
CA LYS A 155 17.43 -0.95 -12.26
C LYS A 155 17.25 -0.79 -13.76
N ARG A 156 16.12 -1.28 -14.29
CA ARG A 156 15.79 -1.20 -15.72
C ARG A 156 15.13 0.13 -16.10
N LEU A 157 14.76 0.96 -15.12
CA LEU A 157 14.19 2.27 -15.39
C LEU A 157 15.26 3.24 -15.92
N PRO A 158 14.96 3.99 -16.99
CA PRO A 158 15.81 5.07 -17.45
C PRO A 158 16.09 6.07 -16.32
N GLY A 159 17.29 6.65 -16.29
CA GLY A 159 17.73 7.51 -15.19
C GLY A 159 16.76 8.64 -14.87
N TRP A 160 16.11 9.22 -15.89
CA TRP A 160 15.14 10.30 -15.74
C TRP A 160 13.77 9.87 -15.19
N TRP A 161 13.41 8.58 -15.24
CA TRP A 161 12.16 8.05 -14.63
C TRP A 161 12.38 7.49 -13.21
N ARG A 162 13.64 7.38 -12.76
CA ARG A 162 13.98 6.74 -11.49
C ARG A 162 13.43 7.47 -10.27
N TRP A 163 13.21 8.79 -10.35
CA TRP A 163 12.60 9.55 -9.25
C TRP A 163 11.16 9.11 -8.96
N TYR A 164 10.41 8.68 -9.99
CA TYR A 164 9.02 8.27 -9.82
C TYR A 164 8.89 7.00 -8.98
N TYR A 165 9.85 6.08 -9.13
CA TYR A 165 9.93 4.88 -8.29
C TYR A 165 9.98 5.24 -6.79
N TRP A 166 10.76 6.25 -6.43
CA TRP A 166 10.87 6.73 -5.04
C TRP A 166 9.65 7.53 -4.58
N ALA A 167 8.90 8.14 -5.51
CA ALA A 167 7.64 8.84 -5.23
C ALA A 167 6.42 7.89 -5.13
N ASN A 168 6.57 6.63 -5.55
CA ASN A 168 5.49 5.65 -5.56
C ASN A 168 5.35 4.96 -4.19
N PRO A 169 4.24 5.16 -3.44
CA PRO A 169 4.06 4.55 -2.13
C PRO A 169 4.04 3.02 -2.20
N MET A 170 3.51 2.45 -3.28
CA MET A 170 3.39 1.00 -3.41
C MET A 170 4.74 0.32 -3.66
N ALA A 171 5.70 1.03 -4.26
CA ALA A 171 7.07 0.52 -4.38
C ALA A 171 7.72 0.31 -3.01
N TRP A 172 7.48 1.21 -2.06
CA TRP A 172 7.97 1.09 -0.68
C TRP A 172 7.27 -0.02 0.09
N SER A 173 5.96 -0.18 -0.09
CA SER A 173 5.20 -1.28 0.53
C SER A 173 5.69 -2.64 0.08
N LEU A 174 5.89 -2.85 -1.23
CA LEU A 174 6.44 -4.09 -1.74
C LEU A 174 7.86 -4.33 -1.24
N TYR A 175 8.69 -3.30 -1.28
CA TYR A 175 10.05 -3.39 -0.77
C TYR A 175 10.06 -3.81 0.70
N GLY A 176 9.25 -3.19 1.55
CA GLY A 176 9.11 -3.53 2.96
C GLY A 176 8.59 -4.95 3.20
N LEU A 177 7.50 -5.33 2.52
CA LEU A 177 6.89 -6.66 2.64
C LEU A 177 7.87 -7.77 2.25
N LEU A 178 8.52 -7.65 1.09
CA LEU A 178 9.46 -8.67 0.61
C LEU A 178 10.68 -8.79 1.50
N THR A 179 11.26 -7.66 1.85
CA THR A 179 12.47 -7.60 2.66
C THR A 179 12.22 -8.10 4.08
N SER A 180 11.01 -7.89 4.61
CA SER A 180 10.62 -8.43 5.93
C SER A 180 10.47 -9.94 5.97
N GLN A 181 10.12 -10.58 4.84
CA GLN A 181 9.86 -12.02 4.78
C GLN A 181 11.05 -12.84 4.29
N PHE A 182 11.80 -12.28 3.33
CA PHE A 182 12.85 -12.99 2.60
C PHE A 182 14.22 -12.31 2.70
N GLY A 183 14.31 -11.10 3.26
CA GLY A 183 15.57 -10.36 3.33
C GLY A 183 16.60 -10.92 4.30
N ASP A 184 16.16 -11.71 5.28
CA ASP A 184 16.99 -12.39 6.28
C ASP A 184 17.21 -13.89 5.98
N VAL A 185 16.67 -14.39 4.86
CA VAL A 185 16.74 -15.80 4.49
C VAL A 185 17.99 -16.04 3.64
N ASP A 186 18.96 -16.75 4.22
CA ASP A 186 20.23 -17.14 3.59
C ASP A 186 20.18 -18.45 2.80
N GLU A 187 18.98 -18.97 2.53
CA GLU A 187 18.80 -20.22 1.79
C GLU A 187 19.27 -20.08 0.33
N PRO A 188 19.97 -21.09 -0.21
CA PRO A 188 20.38 -21.10 -1.61
C PRO A 188 19.18 -21.36 -2.53
N MET A 189 18.92 -20.44 -3.46
CA MET A 189 17.90 -20.58 -4.50
C MET A 189 18.56 -20.86 -5.85
N LYS A 190 17.95 -21.75 -6.65
CA LYS A 190 18.37 -22.02 -8.03
C LYS A 190 17.89 -20.90 -8.94
N LEU A 191 18.83 -20.33 -9.72
CA LEU A 191 18.52 -19.38 -10.78
C LEU A 191 17.82 -20.08 -11.96
N ALA A 192 17.20 -19.29 -12.84
CA ALA A 192 16.51 -19.81 -14.04
C ALA A 192 17.40 -20.68 -14.95
N ASP A 193 18.72 -20.54 -14.86
CA ASP A 193 19.71 -21.33 -15.59
C ASP A 193 19.90 -22.75 -15.02
N GLY A 194 19.32 -23.06 -13.85
CA GLY A 194 19.36 -24.39 -13.22
C GLY A 194 20.71 -24.82 -12.62
N VAL A 195 21.79 -24.07 -12.89
CA VAL A 195 23.17 -24.39 -12.50
C VAL A 195 23.71 -23.45 -11.42
N SER A 196 23.38 -22.16 -11.46
CA SER A 196 23.82 -21.16 -10.49
C SER A 196 22.89 -21.10 -9.28
N THR A 197 23.47 -21.18 -8.08
CA THR A 197 22.75 -20.95 -6.82
C THR A 197 23.18 -19.62 -6.23
N ILE A 198 22.20 -18.77 -5.93
CA ILE A 198 22.41 -17.47 -5.27
C ILE A 198 21.59 -17.47 -3.98
N ARG A 199 22.03 -16.75 -2.94
CA ARG A 199 21.22 -16.58 -1.72
C ARG A 199 20.02 -15.70 -2.01
N VAL A 200 18.88 -16.01 -1.39
CA VAL A 200 17.63 -15.23 -1.58
C VAL A 200 17.84 -13.74 -1.24
N GLY A 201 18.50 -13.43 -0.13
CA GLY A 201 18.83 -12.04 0.23
C GLY A 201 19.71 -11.32 -0.81
N THR A 202 20.75 -11.98 -1.32
CA THR A 202 21.62 -11.42 -2.36
C THR A 202 20.89 -11.22 -3.69
N PHE A 203 19.99 -12.13 -4.05
CA PHE A 203 19.15 -11.97 -5.23
C PHE A 203 18.21 -10.77 -5.12
N LEU A 204 17.62 -10.53 -3.94
CA LEU A 204 16.77 -9.36 -3.71
C LEU A 204 17.56 -8.06 -3.84
N GLU A 205 18.81 -8.01 -3.41
CA GLU A 205 19.67 -6.84 -3.58
C GLU A 205 20.17 -6.66 -5.03
N GLU A 206 20.62 -7.73 -5.68
CA GLU A 206 21.17 -7.67 -7.04
C GLU A 206 20.09 -7.48 -8.10
N HIS A 207 18.93 -8.10 -7.95
CA HIS A 207 17.84 -7.96 -8.90
C HIS A 207 17.00 -6.72 -8.59
N PHE A 208 16.48 -6.62 -7.36
CA PHE A 208 15.51 -5.58 -6.98
C PHE A 208 16.10 -4.39 -6.23
N GLY A 209 17.37 -4.44 -5.78
CA GLY A 209 17.98 -3.38 -4.96
C GLY A 209 17.46 -3.34 -3.54
N PHE A 210 16.79 -4.40 -3.09
CA PHE A 210 16.16 -4.46 -1.79
C PHE A 210 17.17 -4.83 -0.71
N ARG A 211 17.51 -3.86 0.14
CA ARG A 211 18.42 -4.04 1.28
C ARG A 211 17.66 -4.22 2.58
N HIS A 212 17.98 -5.26 3.34
CA HIS A 212 17.37 -5.52 4.64
C HIS A 212 17.72 -4.46 5.70
N ASP A 213 18.94 -3.93 5.66
CA ASP A 213 19.40 -2.89 6.61
C ASP A 213 18.58 -1.59 6.57
N ARG A 214 17.86 -1.33 5.46
CA ARG A 214 17.07 -0.11 5.28
C ARG A 214 15.60 -0.28 5.63
N LEU A 215 15.20 -1.42 6.19
CA LEU A 215 13.80 -1.74 6.43
C LEU A 215 13.08 -0.72 7.33
N PHE A 216 13.77 -0.18 8.35
CA PHE A 216 13.24 0.92 9.15
C PHE A 216 12.98 2.19 8.33
N PHE A 217 13.91 2.56 7.45
CA PHE A 217 13.77 3.72 6.57
C PHE A 217 12.57 3.56 5.62
N VAL A 218 12.38 2.36 5.07
CA VAL A 218 11.21 2.02 4.26
C VAL A 218 9.92 2.19 5.06
N GLY A 219 9.90 1.72 6.31
CA GLY A 219 8.77 1.92 7.21
C GLY A 219 8.42 3.39 7.40
N PHE A 220 9.40 4.24 7.66
CA PHE A 220 9.19 5.70 7.76
C PHE A 220 8.64 6.32 6.47
N MET A 221 9.09 5.87 5.30
CA MET A 221 8.56 6.37 4.02
C MET A 221 7.08 6.07 3.86
N VAL A 222 6.64 4.84 4.14
CA VAL A 222 5.21 4.46 4.02
C VAL A 222 4.34 5.27 4.97
N VAL A 223 4.78 5.46 6.22
CA VAL A 223 4.10 6.35 7.19
C VAL A 223 4.02 7.78 6.67
N GLY A 224 5.12 8.27 6.08
CA GLY A 224 5.19 9.60 5.45
C GLY A 224 4.15 9.80 4.36
N PHE A 225 3.97 8.82 3.46
CA PHE A 225 2.95 8.88 2.42
C PHE A 225 1.53 8.93 2.99
N SER A 226 1.24 8.13 4.03
CA SER A 226 -0.05 8.21 4.73
C SER A 226 -0.29 9.62 5.27
N MET A 227 0.69 10.20 5.96
CA MET A 227 0.59 11.55 6.50
C MET A 227 0.38 12.61 5.41
N ILE A 228 1.10 12.50 4.28
CA ILE A 228 0.97 13.41 3.14
C ILE A 228 -0.47 13.39 2.60
N PHE A 229 -1.04 12.21 2.35
CA PHE A 229 -2.41 12.12 1.83
C PHE A 229 -3.45 12.63 2.83
N ALA A 230 -3.27 12.36 4.12
CA ALA A 230 -4.15 12.89 5.17
C ALA A 230 -4.10 14.43 5.25
N VAL A 231 -2.90 15.02 5.12
CA VAL A 231 -2.72 16.47 5.11
C VAL A 231 -3.37 17.10 3.87
N ILE A 232 -3.15 16.53 2.69
CA ILE A 232 -3.78 17.03 1.45
C ILE A 232 -5.30 16.96 1.56
N PHE A 233 -5.83 15.86 2.09
CA PHE A 233 -7.27 15.70 2.37
C PHE A 233 -7.81 16.82 3.28
N ALA A 234 -7.15 17.09 4.41
CA ALA A 234 -7.57 18.12 5.35
C ALA A 234 -7.57 19.52 4.73
N PHE A 235 -6.55 19.84 3.93
CA PHE A 235 -6.49 21.11 3.20
C PHE A 235 -7.51 21.21 2.08
N ALA A 236 -7.74 20.13 1.33
CA ALA A 236 -8.74 20.08 0.27
C ALA A 236 -10.15 20.33 0.82
N ILE A 237 -10.53 19.71 1.94
CA ILE A 237 -11.83 19.94 2.59
C ILE A 237 -12.00 21.39 3.11
N ARG A 238 -10.90 22.06 3.44
CA ARG A 238 -10.92 23.45 3.90
C ARG A 238 -11.10 24.44 2.75
N TYR A 239 -10.36 24.25 1.66
CA TYR A 239 -10.29 25.22 0.56
C TYR A 239 -11.28 24.95 -0.58
N LEU A 240 -11.65 23.70 -0.82
CA LEU A 240 -12.53 23.32 -1.91
C LEU A 240 -13.98 23.24 -1.42
N ASN A 241 -14.83 24.07 -2.02
CA ASN A 241 -16.27 24.07 -1.78
C ASN A 241 -17.01 23.76 -3.08
N PHE A 242 -17.57 22.55 -3.16
CA PHE A 242 -18.31 22.08 -4.33
C PHE A 242 -19.83 22.32 -4.25
N GLN A 243 -20.32 23.04 -3.22
CA GLN A 243 -21.73 23.43 -3.10
C GLN A 243 -22.07 24.76 -3.80
N ARG A 244 -21.10 25.51 -4.33
CA ARG A 244 -21.38 26.71 -5.14
C ARG A 244 -21.94 26.29 -6.51
N ARG A 245 -23.27 26.21 -6.59
CA ARG A 245 -24.03 26.61 -7.78
C ARG A 245 -24.58 28.01 -7.54
#